data_AF-A0A815BK94-F1
#
_entry.id   AF-A0A815BK94-F1
#
_cell.length_a   1.000
_cell.length_b   1.000
_cell.length_c   1.000
_cell.angle_alpha   90.00
_cell.angle_beta   90.00
_cell.angle_gamma   90.00
#
_symmetry.space_group_name_H-M   'P 1'
#
loop_
_entity.id
_entity.type
_entity.pdbx_description
1 polymer ?
#
loop_
_entity_poly.entity_id
_entity_poly.type
_entity_poly.pdbx_seq_one_letter_code
_entity_poly.pdbx_strand_id
1 'polypeptide(L)'
;MVSTVIHCFVFVLLSLTVQVKSQICQRMSQYDQCSSNSACACFHMEGAHNVGICGFQFVTCSELVACNRTNNHCHGSNHICVHHPRCHNLPVCYPVSMTGQEICPPITMTDTTTAIPTTATTNTQQLVIPNIPINARWAQNGITVAGGRGYGNAINQLYGPEGLFVDDDQTMIIADGYNHRIVQWKMGDTNGQVAAGAHGEGNRLDQLNYPKNALIDKETDNLIICDQLNRRVVRWSRRSGTTQGEILVDNIWCGGLAMDDQRYLYISDISKHEVRRYQIGDKNGTLVAGGNGQGTGLNQFHSPSYIFVDQQQTVYVTDNNNHRVMKWNKDAKEGIIVAGGQGAGTTLTQLTSPQGLFVDTLGTIYVADTVNDRVMRWPQGAKQGTIIAGGNGKGARANQFNAPMGLFLDRHGNLYVVDYFNHRIQHFSIA
;
A
#
# COMPACT_ATOMS: atom_id res chain seq x y z
N MET A 1 37.60 -7.64 15.62
CA MET A 1 36.61 -8.63 15.15
C MET A 1 35.33 -8.37 15.92
N VAL A 2 34.30 -7.90 15.23
CA VAL A 2 33.01 -7.53 15.84
C VAL A 2 32.21 -8.83 16.00
N SER A 3 31.85 -9.17 17.24
CA SER A 3 31.07 -10.38 17.57
C SER A 3 29.58 -10.05 17.46
N THR A 4 28.88 -10.75 16.57
CA THR A 4 27.43 -10.60 16.35
C THR A 4 26.67 -11.37 17.44
N VAL A 5 25.92 -10.65 18.29
CA VAL A 5 25.08 -11.25 19.34
C VAL A 5 23.76 -11.74 18.72
N ILE A 6 23.48 -13.05 18.83
CA ILE A 6 22.24 -13.69 18.37
C ILE A 6 21.33 -13.92 19.58
N HIS A 7 20.12 -13.34 19.58
CA HIS A 7 19.11 -13.53 20.64
C HIS A 7 18.27 -14.78 20.36
N CYS A 8 18.10 -15.67 21.36
CA CYS A 8 17.19 -16.81 21.32
C CYS A 8 15.98 -16.59 22.26
N PHE A 9 14.82 -17.15 21.87
CA PHE A 9 13.56 -17.08 22.64
C PHE A 9 13.36 -18.40 23.42
N VAL A 10 13.13 -18.32 24.74
CA VAL A 10 12.71 -19.45 25.57
C VAL A 10 11.38 -19.10 26.24
N PHE A 11 10.40 -20.01 26.15
CA PHE A 11 9.10 -19.88 26.81
C PHE A 11 9.16 -20.54 28.20
N VAL A 12 8.82 -19.81 29.25
CA VAL A 12 8.70 -20.35 30.62
C VAL A 12 7.28 -20.10 31.13
N LEU A 13 6.59 -21.17 31.55
CA LEU A 13 5.33 -21.08 32.30
C LEU A 13 5.66 -20.93 33.79
N LEU A 14 5.29 -19.79 34.38
CA LEU A 14 5.28 -19.57 35.83
C LEU A 14 3.84 -19.34 36.27
N SER A 15 3.27 -20.28 37.02
CA SER A 15 1.99 -20.12 37.68
C SER A 15 2.16 -19.32 38.97
N LEU A 16 1.87 -18.02 38.93
CA LEU A 16 1.76 -17.16 40.12
C LEU A 16 0.31 -16.70 40.28
N THR A 17 -0.37 -17.21 41.29
CA THR A 17 -1.62 -16.63 41.81
C THR A 17 -1.30 -15.33 42.54
N VAL A 18 -1.66 -14.19 41.96
CA VAL A 18 -1.58 -12.88 42.64
C VAL A 18 -2.98 -12.44 43.05
N GLN A 19 -3.20 -12.30 44.36
CA GLN A 19 -4.38 -11.60 44.89
C GLN A 19 -4.29 -10.10 44.55
N VAL A 20 -5.31 -9.58 43.87
CA VAL A 20 -5.42 -8.17 43.52
C VAL A 20 -5.73 -7.36 44.79
N LYS A 21 -4.82 -6.48 45.20
CA LYS A 21 -5.14 -5.29 46.00
C LYS A 21 -4.92 -4.06 45.13
N SER A 22 -6.00 -3.32 44.92
CA SER A 22 -6.06 -2.09 44.13
C SER A 22 -5.19 -0.97 44.74
N GLN A 23 -4.31 -0.36 43.95
CA GLN A 23 -3.94 1.04 44.16
C GLN A 23 -3.83 1.77 42.81
N ILE A 24 -4.52 2.90 42.79
CA ILE A 24 -4.67 3.88 41.71
C ILE A 24 -3.40 4.75 41.70
N CYS A 25 -2.76 4.94 40.54
CA CYS A 25 -1.74 5.99 40.39
C CYS A 25 -2.23 7.08 39.42
N GLN A 26 -2.41 8.28 39.98
CA GLN A 26 -2.71 9.54 39.30
C GLN A 26 -1.43 10.21 38.77
N ARG A 27 -1.62 11.16 37.84
CA ARG A 27 -0.62 12.05 37.21
C ARG A 27 0.41 12.67 38.19
N MET A 28 1.69 12.73 37.80
CA MET A 28 2.45 13.99 37.54
C MET A 28 3.97 13.79 37.34
N SER A 29 4.49 14.55 36.38
CA SER A 29 5.80 15.27 36.25
C SER A 29 7.10 14.78 36.91
N GLN A 30 8.17 14.92 36.10
CA GLN A 30 9.61 15.01 36.37
C GLN A 30 10.45 13.74 36.15
N TYR A 31 11.52 13.96 35.39
CA TYR A 31 12.63 13.06 35.08
C TYR A 31 13.25 12.49 36.35
N ASP A 32 13.38 11.15 36.42
CA ASP A 32 14.53 10.52 37.05
C ASP A 32 14.81 9.13 36.45
N GLN A 33 16.07 8.75 36.57
CA GLN A 33 16.84 7.84 35.70
C GLN A 33 16.45 6.35 35.83
N CYS A 34 16.25 5.66 34.70
CA CYS A 34 16.35 4.20 34.64
C CYS A 34 17.84 3.82 34.55
N SER A 35 18.36 3.14 35.57
CA SER A 35 19.70 2.55 35.55
C SER A 35 19.77 1.39 34.54
N SER A 36 20.95 1.23 33.94
CA SER A 36 21.23 0.25 32.89
C SER A 36 20.97 -1.19 33.36
N ASN A 37 19.90 -1.79 32.83
CA ASN A 37 19.60 -3.23 32.67
C ASN A 37 18.16 -3.67 33.02
N SER A 38 17.16 -2.79 32.98
CA SER A 38 15.75 -3.23 33.05
C SER A 38 14.82 -2.28 32.28
N ALA A 39 14.07 -2.81 31.31
CA ALA A 39 12.99 -2.07 30.65
C ALA A 39 11.67 -2.27 31.42
N CYS A 40 11.10 -1.18 31.96
CA CYS A 40 9.72 -1.17 32.46
C CYS A 40 8.77 -0.72 31.34
N ALA A 41 7.68 -1.47 31.11
CA ALA A 41 6.56 -1.03 30.28
C ALA A 41 5.27 -1.14 31.09
N CYS A 42 4.55 -0.04 31.25
CA CYS A 42 3.18 -0.03 31.79
C CYS A 42 2.19 -0.18 30.63
N PHE A 43 1.34 -1.21 30.66
CA PHE A 43 0.24 -1.38 29.70
C PHE A 43 -1.11 -1.21 30.42
N HIS A 44 -2.00 -0.42 29.82
CA HIS A 44 -3.41 -0.30 30.20
C HIS A 44 -4.22 -1.30 29.35
N MET A 45 -4.92 -2.25 29.97
CA MET A 45 -5.93 -3.07 29.28
C MET A 45 -7.23 -3.08 30.07
N GLU A 46 -8.31 -2.59 29.47
CA GLU A 46 -9.68 -2.78 29.95
C GLU A 46 -10.27 -4.04 29.31
N GLY A 47 -10.80 -4.94 30.16
CA GLY A 47 -11.90 -5.86 29.83
C GLY A 47 -11.62 -7.06 28.92
N ALA A 48 -11.21 -8.19 29.51
CA ALA A 48 -11.88 -9.50 29.41
C ALA A 48 -10.98 -10.63 29.93
N HIS A 49 -11.63 -11.66 30.48
CA HIS A 49 -11.09 -12.59 31.47
C HIS A 49 -10.55 -13.89 30.87
N ASN A 50 -9.58 -14.50 31.57
CA ASN A 50 -8.94 -15.79 31.34
C ASN A 50 -8.09 -15.93 30.07
N VAL A 51 -6.84 -15.45 30.14
CA VAL A 51 -5.76 -15.89 29.26
C VAL A 51 -4.50 -16.13 30.10
N GLY A 52 -3.93 -17.34 30.03
CA GLY A 52 -2.64 -17.65 30.63
C GLY A 52 -1.54 -16.81 29.96
N ILE A 53 -0.76 -16.08 30.75
CA ILE A 53 0.31 -15.21 30.23
C ILE A 53 1.58 -16.07 30.05
N CYS A 54 2.07 -16.19 28.82
CA CYS A 54 3.42 -16.71 28.56
C CYS A 54 4.45 -15.61 28.87
N GLY A 55 5.29 -15.83 29.88
CA GLY A 55 6.46 -14.98 30.12
C GLY A 55 7.60 -15.32 29.17
N PHE A 56 8.22 -14.31 28.56
CA PHE A 56 9.42 -14.48 27.73
C PHE A 56 10.66 -14.16 28.55
N GLN A 57 11.64 -15.08 28.56
CA GLN A 57 12.99 -14.78 29.05
C GLN A 57 13.96 -14.99 27.89
N PHE A 58 14.76 -13.97 27.58
CA PHE A 58 15.80 -14.02 26.56
C PHE A 58 17.04 -14.71 27.15
N VAL A 59 17.52 -15.78 26.51
CA VAL A 59 18.77 -16.45 26.89
C VAL A 59 19.68 -16.45 25.67
N THR A 60 20.94 -16.06 25.86
CA THR A 60 21.94 -16.02 24.78
C THR A 60 22.64 -17.38 24.64
N CYS A 61 23.07 -17.78 23.43
CA CYS A 61 23.76 -19.08 23.25
C CYS A 61 25.03 -19.20 24.13
N SER A 62 25.64 -18.09 24.56
CA SER A 62 26.79 -18.05 25.49
C SER A 62 26.47 -18.45 26.92
N GLU A 63 25.20 -18.42 27.33
CA GLU A 63 24.75 -18.77 28.69
C GLU A 63 24.31 -20.24 28.81
N LEU A 64 24.30 -20.97 27.70
CA LEU A 64 23.90 -22.37 27.64
C LEU A 64 25.08 -23.31 27.95
N VAL A 65 24.86 -24.30 28.82
CA VAL A 65 25.88 -25.29 29.18
C VAL A 65 26.07 -26.29 28.03
N ALA A 66 27.27 -26.33 27.47
CA ALA A 66 27.62 -27.24 26.37
C ALA A 66 27.70 -28.70 26.84
N CYS A 67 27.27 -29.64 26.00
CA CYS A 67 27.46 -31.06 26.28
C CYS A 67 28.94 -31.44 26.19
N ASN A 68 29.33 -32.48 26.93
CA ASN A 68 30.64 -33.09 26.78
C ASN A 68 30.75 -33.71 25.37
N ARG A 69 31.75 -33.28 24.60
CA ARG A 69 31.92 -33.60 23.16
C ARG A 69 32.26 -35.06 22.89
N THR A 70 32.72 -35.83 23.87
CA THR A 70 33.13 -37.23 23.67
C THR A 70 32.03 -38.24 23.95
N ASN A 71 31.02 -37.91 24.75
CA ASN A 71 29.97 -38.85 25.15
C ASN A 71 28.55 -38.26 25.18
N ASN A 72 28.34 -37.03 24.69
CA ASN A 72 27.05 -36.33 24.67
C ASN A 72 26.34 -36.30 26.04
N HIS A 73 27.10 -36.30 27.14
CA HIS A 73 26.54 -36.21 28.49
C HIS A 73 26.63 -34.79 29.06
N CYS A 74 25.61 -34.46 29.85
CA CYS A 74 25.52 -33.24 30.64
C CYS A 74 26.02 -33.48 32.06
N HIS A 75 26.70 -32.50 32.66
CA HIS A 75 27.11 -32.58 34.07
C HIS A 75 25.88 -32.38 34.97
N GLY A 76 25.26 -33.48 35.41
CA GLY A 76 24.09 -33.48 36.28
C GLY A 76 23.06 -34.52 35.85
N SER A 77 22.49 -35.25 36.81
CA SER A 77 21.65 -36.45 36.58
C SER A 77 20.31 -36.20 35.90
N ASN A 78 19.90 -34.95 35.71
CA ASN A 78 18.59 -34.58 35.17
C ASN A 78 18.66 -33.65 33.94
N HIS A 79 19.67 -33.80 33.06
CA HIS A 79 19.74 -33.04 31.81
C HIS A 79 19.97 -33.95 30.58
N ILE A 80 19.32 -33.62 29.45
CA ILE A 80 19.50 -34.26 28.14
C ILE A 80 20.28 -33.35 27.19
N CYS A 81 21.06 -33.96 26.30
CA CYS A 81 21.82 -33.25 25.28
C CYS A 81 21.03 -33.18 23.97
N VAL A 82 20.80 -31.97 23.44
CA VAL A 82 20.03 -31.74 22.19
C VAL A 82 20.81 -30.79 21.27
N HIS A 83 20.84 -31.10 19.97
CA HIS A 83 21.43 -30.22 18.96
C HIS A 83 20.49 -29.07 18.62
N HIS A 84 20.92 -27.83 18.86
CA HIS A 84 20.06 -26.66 18.66
C HIS A 84 20.34 -25.93 17.32
N PRO A 85 19.37 -25.87 16.39
CA PRO A 85 19.60 -25.38 15.03
C PRO A 85 19.96 -23.90 14.94
N ARG A 86 19.64 -23.08 15.96
CA ARG A 86 20.01 -21.65 16.01
C ARG A 86 21.35 -21.34 16.70
N CYS A 87 21.99 -22.33 17.32
CA CYS A 87 23.36 -22.20 17.83
C CYS A 87 24.31 -23.05 16.97
N HIS A 88 24.24 -22.92 15.63
CA HIS A 88 25.04 -23.67 14.66
C HIS A 88 25.01 -25.21 14.85
N ASN A 89 23.88 -25.76 15.28
CA ASN A 89 23.73 -27.20 15.58
C ASN A 89 24.66 -27.74 16.68
N LEU A 90 25.17 -26.88 17.56
CA LEU A 90 25.97 -27.32 18.70
C LEU A 90 25.11 -28.11 19.71
N PRO A 91 25.65 -29.17 20.33
CA PRO A 91 24.96 -29.95 21.36
C PRO A 91 24.92 -29.19 22.70
N VAL A 92 23.72 -29.02 23.26
CA VAL A 92 23.44 -28.23 24.48
C VAL A 92 22.59 -29.02 25.47
N CYS A 93 22.81 -28.80 26.77
CA CYS A 93 22.12 -29.48 27.86
C CYS A 93 20.79 -28.81 28.26
N TYR A 94 19.70 -29.58 28.31
CA TYR A 94 18.36 -29.17 28.77
C TYR A 94 17.89 -29.99 29.97
N PRO A 95 17.21 -29.41 30.97
CA PRO A 95 16.67 -30.17 32.11
C PRO A 95 15.53 -31.12 31.68
N VAL A 96 15.51 -32.33 32.26
CA VAL A 96 14.61 -33.47 31.93
C VAL A 96 13.13 -33.21 32.31
N SER A 97 12.79 -32.13 33.01
CA SER A 97 11.39 -31.73 33.24
C SER A 97 10.67 -31.21 31.98
N MET A 98 11.31 -31.28 30.81
CA MET A 98 10.78 -30.83 29.51
C MET A 98 10.61 -31.98 28.49
N THR A 99 10.37 -33.20 28.94
CA THR A 99 10.04 -34.31 28.03
C THR A 99 8.77 -35.05 28.44
N GLY A 100 7.68 -34.81 27.70
CA GLY A 100 6.54 -35.73 27.63
C GLY A 100 5.17 -35.05 27.50
N GLN A 101 4.59 -35.13 26.28
CA GLN A 101 3.16 -34.96 25.92
C GLN A 101 2.56 -33.55 26.19
N GLU A 102 2.19 -32.74 25.21
CA GLU A 102 1.08 -32.99 24.27
C GLU A 102 1.41 -32.48 22.86
N ILE A 103 1.45 -33.44 21.94
CA ILE A 103 1.33 -33.26 20.50
C ILE A 103 -0.15 -32.95 20.25
N CYS A 104 -0.45 -31.82 19.61
CA CYS A 104 -1.80 -31.51 19.15
C CYS A 104 -2.39 -32.72 18.39
N PRO A 105 -3.59 -33.23 18.75
CA PRO A 105 -4.16 -34.37 18.04
C PRO A 105 -4.54 -33.98 16.60
N PRO A 106 -4.40 -34.90 15.62
CA PRO A 106 -4.81 -34.67 14.24
C PRO A 106 -6.34 -34.62 14.13
N ILE A 107 -6.85 -33.63 13.41
CA ILE A 107 -8.27 -33.49 13.11
C ILE A 107 -8.68 -34.59 12.12
N THR A 108 -9.46 -35.56 12.57
CA THR A 108 -10.18 -36.51 11.72
C THR A 108 -11.52 -35.90 11.30
N MET A 109 -11.66 -35.61 10.01
CA MET A 109 -12.96 -35.29 9.40
C MET A 109 -13.84 -36.53 9.47
N THR A 110 -14.94 -36.46 10.21
CA THR A 110 -16.06 -37.41 10.06
C THR A 110 -17.28 -36.64 9.58
N ASP A 111 -17.78 -37.11 8.44
CA ASP A 111 -18.94 -36.63 7.73
C ASP A 111 -20.20 -36.90 8.57
N THR A 112 -20.80 -35.85 9.11
CA THR A 112 -22.23 -35.86 9.45
C THR A 112 -22.82 -34.50 9.12
N THR A 113 -23.75 -34.55 8.17
CA THR A 113 -24.60 -33.49 7.69
C THR A 113 -25.44 -32.88 8.82
N THR A 114 -25.15 -31.65 9.20
CA THR A 114 -26.17 -30.68 9.64
C THR A 114 -25.59 -29.27 9.50
N ALA A 115 -26.21 -28.48 8.61
CA ALA A 115 -25.80 -27.13 8.30
C ALA A 115 -25.97 -26.20 9.52
N ILE A 116 -24.86 -25.60 9.95
CA ILE A 116 -24.85 -24.39 10.76
C ILE A 116 -24.27 -23.29 9.86
N PRO A 117 -24.97 -22.18 9.59
CA PRO A 117 -24.43 -21.12 8.77
C PRO A 117 -23.38 -20.36 9.58
N THR A 118 -22.11 -20.72 9.42
CA THR A 118 -21.01 -19.87 9.85
C THR A 118 -20.82 -18.77 8.82
N THR A 119 -21.47 -17.64 9.03
CA THR A 119 -21.00 -16.36 8.48
C THR A 119 -19.68 -16.00 9.17
N ALA A 120 -18.60 -16.65 8.74
CA ALA A 120 -17.27 -16.11 8.91
C ALA A 120 -17.13 -14.98 7.87
N THR A 121 -17.58 -13.78 8.25
CA THR A 121 -17.14 -12.55 7.56
C THR A 121 -15.65 -12.43 7.78
N THR A 122 -14.86 -12.91 6.83
CA THR A 122 -13.50 -12.43 6.61
C THR A 122 -13.61 -10.94 6.45
N ASN A 123 -13.20 -10.19 7.47
CA ASN A 123 -13.13 -8.74 7.44
C ASN A 123 -11.92 -8.37 6.57
N THR A 124 -12.03 -8.62 5.26
CA THR A 124 -11.08 -8.13 4.26
C THR A 124 -11.15 -6.61 4.32
N GLN A 125 -10.09 -5.95 4.79
CA GLN A 125 -10.00 -4.49 4.77
C GLN A 125 -9.90 -4.05 3.30
N GLN A 126 -11.03 -3.98 2.63
CA GLN A 126 -11.17 -3.58 1.23
C GLN A 126 -10.80 -2.10 1.09
N LEU A 127 -10.39 -1.66 -0.10
CA LEU A 127 -10.34 -0.24 -0.40
C LEU A 127 -11.76 0.34 -0.27
N VAL A 128 -12.00 1.15 0.75
CA VAL A 128 -13.32 1.76 0.94
C VAL A 128 -13.42 2.99 0.04
N ILE A 129 -14.04 2.79 -1.13
CA ILE A 129 -14.38 3.91 -2.02
C ILE A 129 -15.36 4.83 -1.26
N PRO A 130 -15.07 6.13 -1.14
CA PRO A 130 -15.92 7.04 -0.40
C PRO A 130 -17.26 7.28 -1.12
N ASN A 131 -18.30 7.56 -0.33
CA ASN A 131 -19.54 8.14 -0.81
C ASN A 131 -19.49 9.65 -0.57
N ILE A 132 -19.31 10.43 -1.65
CA ILE A 132 -19.11 11.88 -1.55
C ILE A 132 -20.37 12.61 -2.01
N PRO A 133 -21.07 13.36 -1.14
CA PRO A 133 -22.26 14.10 -1.53
C PRO A 133 -22.01 15.07 -2.68
N ILE A 134 -22.99 15.23 -3.58
CA ILE A 134 -22.86 16.12 -4.75
C ILE A 134 -22.62 17.60 -4.38
N ASN A 135 -23.06 18.02 -3.20
CA ASN A 135 -22.85 19.36 -2.66
C ASN A 135 -21.53 19.50 -1.88
N ALA A 136 -20.75 18.44 -1.72
CA ALA A 136 -19.46 18.48 -1.06
C ALA A 136 -18.55 19.57 -1.65
N ARG A 137 -17.77 20.16 -0.76
CA ARG A 137 -16.77 21.19 -1.05
C ARG A 137 -15.46 20.78 -0.40
N TRP A 138 -14.37 21.22 -0.99
CA TRP A 138 -13.04 21.04 -0.42
C TRP A 138 -12.51 22.40 0.01
N ALA A 139 -11.63 22.39 1.01
CA ALA A 139 -10.79 23.54 1.31
C ALA A 139 -10.15 24.05 0.00
N GLN A 140 -10.11 25.37 -0.19
CA GLN A 140 -9.55 25.94 -1.42
C GLN A 140 -8.02 26.04 -1.39
N ASN A 141 -7.45 26.10 -0.18
CA ASN A 141 -6.02 26.06 0.05
C ASN A 141 -5.63 24.65 0.48
N GLY A 142 -4.73 24.02 -0.28
CA GLY A 142 -4.14 22.74 0.05
C GLY A 142 -3.03 22.86 1.09
N ILE A 143 -2.80 21.76 1.78
CA ILE A 143 -1.67 21.58 2.69
C ILE A 143 -0.69 20.64 2.03
N THR A 144 0.60 21.01 1.98
CA THR A 144 1.63 20.08 1.51
C THR A 144 1.88 19.01 2.56
N VAL A 145 1.67 17.74 2.21
CA VAL A 145 1.73 16.60 3.14
C VAL A 145 2.91 15.66 2.87
N ALA A 146 3.50 15.73 1.68
CA ALA A 146 4.74 15.05 1.33
C ALA A 146 5.51 15.89 0.30
N GLY A 147 6.84 15.84 0.37
CA GLY A 147 7.73 16.66 -0.46
C GLY A 147 7.64 18.16 -0.14
N GLY A 148 7.77 19.00 -1.17
CA GLY A 148 7.64 20.46 -1.05
C GLY A 148 8.81 21.18 -0.36
N ARG A 149 9.94 20.49 -0.17
CA ARG A 149 11.20 21.04 0.38
C ARG A 149 12.29 21.08 -0.69
N GLY A 150 11.92 21.55 -1.87
CA GLY A 150 12.71 21.41 -3.10
C GLY A 150 12.59 20.01 -3.71
N TYR A 151 13.21 19.84 -4.87
CA TYR A 151 13.34 18.54 -5.53
C TYR A 151 14.69 17.90 -5.23
N GLY A 152 14.72 16.57 -5.23
CA GLY A 152 15.93 15.81 -4.98
C GLY A 152 15.61 14.40 -4.47
N ASN A 153 16.66 13.68 -4.09
CA ASN A 153 16.57 12.27 -3.67
C ASN A 153 16.64 12.09 -2.14
N ALA A 154 16.72 13.17 -1.36
CA ALA A 154 16.61 13.08 0.09
C ALA A 154 15.26 12.49 0.50
N ILE A 155 15.17 11.95 1.72
CA ILE A 155 13.97 11.24 2.15
C ILE A 155 12.76 12.16 2.43
N ASN A 156 13.02 13.46 2.57
CA ASN A 156 12.02 14.51 2.68
C ASN A 156 11.78 15.26 1.35
N GLN A 157 12.35 14.77 0.24
CA GLN A 157 12.22 15.34 -1.09
C GLN A 157 11.60 14.32 -2.05
N LEU A 158 10.93 14.86 -3.06
CA LEU A 158 10.42 14.10 -4.20
C LEU A 158 11.02 14.71 -5.47
N TYR A 159 11.10 13.96 -6.55
CA TYR A 159 11.48 14.46 -7.86
C TYR A 159 10.64 13.79 -8.96
N GLY A 160 9.69 14.56 -9.49
CA GLY A 160 8.67 14.07 -10.41
C GLY A 160 7.80 12.96 -9.82
N PRO A 161 7.11 13.20 -8.68
CA PRO A 161 6.14 12.23 -8.19
C PRO A 161 4.99 12.11 -9.20
N GLU A 162 4.55 10.91 -9.56
CA GLU A 162 3.49 10.71 -10.55
C GLU A 162 2.23 10.10 -9.95
N GLY A 163 2.35 8.85 -9.49
CA GLY A 163 1.26 8.05 -8.93
C GLY A 163 1.17 8.19 -7.42
N LEU A 164 -0.08 8.12 -6.94
CA LEU A 164 -0.41 8.20 -5.54
C LEU A 164 -1.50 7.19 -5.20
N PHE A 165 -1.28 6.46 -4.13
CA PHE A 165 -2.26 5.63 -3.46
C PHE A 165 -2.24 5.99 -1.97
N VAL A 166 -3.40 6.06 -1.31
CA VAL A 166 -3.48 6.32 0.12
C VAL A 166 -4.20 5.13 0.78
N ASP A 167 -3.56 4.51 1.77
CA ASP A 167 -4.17 3.43 2.53
C ASP A 167 -5.04 3.92 3.69
N ASP A 168 -5.69 2.99 4.39
CA ASP A 168 -6.66 3.31 5.44
C ASP A 168 -6.01 3.94 6.69
N ASP A 169 -4.69 3.78 6.84
CA ASP A 169 -3.88 4.36 7.92
C ASP A 169 -3.30 5.74 7.53
N GLN A 170 -3.81 6.33 6.44
CA GLN A 170 -3.35 7.59 5.86
C GLN A 170 -1.86 7.54 5.48
N THR A 171 -1.39 6.37 5.09
CA THR A 171 -0.06 6.21 4.53
C THR A 171 -0.15 6.33 3.01
N MET A 172 0.59 7.29 2.49
CA MET A 172 0.72 7.54 1.07
C MET A 172 1.80 6.66 0.48
N ILE A 173 1.49 5.99 -0.62
CA ILE A 173 2.45 5.31 -1.50
C ILE A 173 2.60 6.20 -2.73
N ILE A 174 3.81 6.73 -2.90
CA ILE A 174 4.13 7.74 -3.90
C ILE A 174 5.14 7.13 -4.87
N ALA A 175 4.82 7.15 -6.15
CA ALA A 175 5.76 6.81 -7.20
C ALA A 175 6.64 8.03 -7.51
N ASP A 176 7.88 8.01 -7.02
CA ASP A 176 8.86 9.10 -7.12
C ASP A 176 9.74 8.87 -8.36
N GLY A 177 9.20 9.26 -9.52
CA GLY A 177 9.60 8.78 -10.85
C GLY A 177 11.08 9.00 -11.16
N TYR A 178 11.57 10.25 -11.09
CA TYR A 178 12.96 10.56 -11.41
C TYR A 178 13.97 10.12 -10.34
N ASN A 179 13.49 9.74 -9.16
CA ASN A 179 14.33 9.10 -8.14
C ASN A 179 14.29 7.56 -8.24
N HIS A 180 13.54 7.01 -9.20
CA HIS A 180 13.45 5.58 -9.49
C HIS A 180 13.09 4.74 -8.26
N ARG A 181 12.16 5.24 -7.44
CA ARG A 181 11.77 4.61 -6.17
C ARG A 181 10.28 4.77 -5.87
N ILE A 182 9.78 3.92 -4.99
CA ILE A 182 8.49 4.12 -4.33
C ILE A 182 8.75 4.60 -2.90
N VAL A 183 8.09 5.68 -2.52
CA VAL A 183 8.18 6.25 -1.17
C VAL A 183 6.88 5.99 -0.43
N GLN A 184 6.98 5.42 0.76
CA GLN A 184 5.91 5.36 1.74
C GLN A 184 6.00 6.58 2.65
N TRP A 185 4.90 7.31 2.83
CA TRP A 185 4.89 8.55 3.61
C TRP A 185 3.63 8.64 4.46
N LYS A 186 3.79 8.63 5.78
CA LYS A 186 2.64 8.70 6.68
C LYS A 186 2.17 10.14 6.87
N MET A 187 0.86 10.36 6.89
CA MET A 187 0.30 11.68 7.16
C MET A 187 0.82 12.24 8.49
N GLY A 188 1.34 13.49 8.46
CA GLY A 188 1.93 14.17 9.60
C GLY A 188 3.45 14.02 9.73
N ASP A 189 4.07 13.06 9.03
CA ASP A 189 5.52 12.88 9.05
C ASP A 189 6.22 13.89 8.14
N THR A 190 7.44 14.28 8.53
CA THR A 190 8.28 15.19 7.75
C THR A 190 9.16 14.48 6.72
N ASN A 191 9.34 13.17 6.88
CA ASN A 191 10.21 12.31 6.07
C ASN A 191 9.42 11.09 5.60
N GLY A 192 9.63 10.67 4.35
CA GLY A 192 9.15 9.37 3.89
C GLY A 192 10.05 8.22 4.31
N GLN A 193 9.78 7.04 3.74
CA GLN A 193 10.62 5.86 3.80
C GLN A 193 10.62 5.20 2.41
N VAL A 194 11.77 4.72 1.94
CA VAL A 194 11.84 4.02 0.65
C VAL A 194 11.21 2.64 0.81
N ALA A 195 10.13 2.39 0.09
CA ALA A 195 9.41 1.12 0.13
C ALA A 195 9.84 0.15 -0.99
N ALA A 196 10.31 0.68 -2.12
CA ALA A 196 10.89 -0.10 -3.22
C ALA A 196 11.88 0.74 -4.04
N GLY A 197 12.82 0.08 -4.73
CA GLY A 197 13.81 0.76 -5.59
C GLY A 197 14.97 1.42 -4.83
N ALA A 198 15.35 0.90 -3.65
CA ALA A 198 16.43 1.47 -2.84
C ALA A 198 17.81 1.49 -3.53
N HIS A 199 18.02 0.66 -4.55
CA HIS A 199 19.24 0.60 -5.35
C HIS A 199 19.19 1.47 -6.61
N GLY A 200 18.26 2.42 -6.67
CA GLY A 200 18.14 3.43 -7.72
C GLY A 200 17.73 2.86 -9.08
N GLU A 201 18.12 3.61 -10.13
CA GLU A 201 17.80 3.30 -11.52
C GLU A 201 18.43 1.98 -11.98
N GLY A 202 17.61 1.14 -12.63
CA GLY A 202 18.07 0.02 -13.44
C GLY A 202 16.98 -1.02 -13.65
N ASN A 203 17.35 -2.17 -14.22
CA ASN A 203 16.40 -3.23 -14.62
C ASN A 203 16.48 -4.50 -13.75
N ARG A 204 17.37 -4.54 -12.76
CA ARG A 204 17.46 -5.66 -11.82
C ARG A 204 16.21 -5.76 -10.97
N LEU A 205 16.02 -6.88 -10.28
CA LEU A 205 14.85 -7.09 -9.41
C LEU A 205 14.88 -6.22 -8.15
N ASP A 206 16.04 -5.71 -7.75
CA ASP A 206 16.23 -4.78 -6.63
C ASP A 206 16.21 -3.29 -7.05
N GLN A 207 15.89 -3.00 -8.32
CA GLN A 207 15.89 -1.67 -8.93
C GLN A 207 14.55 -1.38 -9.63
N LEU A 208 14.26 -0.10 -9.79
CA LEU A 208 13.17 0.39 -10.62
C LEU A 208 13.74 1.33 -11.68
N ASN A 209 13.00 1.58 -12.74
CA ASN A 209 13.30 2.63 -13.70
C ASN A 209 12.04 3.43 -14.02
N TYR A 210 11.97 4.63 -13.41
CA TYR A 210 10.89 5.58 -13.60
C TYR A 210 9.52 4.96 -13.28
N PRO A 211 9.29 4.57 -12.01
CA PRO A 211 8.01 4.02 -11.62
C PRO A 211 6.93 5.10 -11.75
N LYS A 212 5.85 4.80 -12.47
CA LYS A 212 4.79 5.76 -12.77
C LYS A 212 3.63 5.70 -11.79
N ASN A 213 3.31 4.50 -11.31
CA ASN A 213 2.15 4.26 -10.45
C ASN A 213 2.42 3.07 -9.54
N ALA A 214 1.83 3.06 -8.35
CA ALA A 214 1.87 1.95 -7.43
C ALA A 214 0.59 1.88 -6.59
N LEU A 215 0.16 0.66 -6.26
CA LEU A 215 -0.95 0.39 -5.35
C LEU A 215 -0.57 -0.69 -4.35
N ILE A 216 -1.36 -0.84 -3.29
CA ILE A 216 -1.19 -1.90 -2.30
C ILE A 216 -2.21 -3.02 -2.57
N ASP A 217 -1.71 -4.24 -2.74
CA ASP A 217 -2.50 -5.46 -2.58
C ASP A 217 -2.58 -5.76 -1.07
N LYS A 218 -3.69 -5.34 -0.45
CA LYS A 218 -3.89 -5.44 1.02
C LYS A 218 -3.94 -6.87 1.53
N GLU A 219 -4.40 -7.81 0.70
CA GLU A 219 -4.53 -9.23 1.06
C GLU A 219 -3.17 -9.90 1.24
N THR A 220 -2.17 -9.47 0.46
CA THR A 220 -0.81 -10.04 0.55
C THR A 220 0.22 -9.11 1.19
N ASP A 221 -0.15 -7.85 1.40
CA ASP A 221 0.73 -6.76 1.83
C ASP A 221 1.93 -6.56 0.88
N ASN A 222 1.61 -6.54 -0.42
CA ASN A 222 2.56 -6.27 -1.49
C ASN A 222 2.25 -4.94 -2.17
N LEU A 223 3.30 -4.21 -2.57
CA LEU A 223 3.19 -3.17 -3.57
C LEU A 223 3.07 -3.80 -4.95
N ILE A 224 2.20 -3.28 -5.79
CA ILE A 224 2.15 -3.54 -7.22
C ILE A 224 2.58 -2.27 -7.93
N ILE A 225 3.67 -2.33 -8.70
CA ILE A 225 4.38 -1.16 -9.19
C ILE A 225 4.47 -1.20 -10.71
N CYS A 226 4.06 -0.10 -11.32
CA CYS A 226 4.19 0.21 -12.74
C CYS A 226 5.61 0.72 -12.99
N ASP A 227 6.53 -0.19 -13.31
CA ASP A 227 7.95 0.09 -13.55
C ASP A 227 8.16 0.45 -15.04
N GLN A 228 7.81 1.69 -15.37
CA GLN A 228 7.40 2.08 -16.70
C GLN A 228 8.51 1.94 -17.75
N LEU A 229 9.71 2.46 -17.48
CA LEU A 229 10.80 2.43 -18.47
C LEU A 229 11.45 1.05 -18.59
N ASN A 230 11.29 0.20 -17.58
CA ASN A 230 11.61 -1.23 -17.68
C ASN A 230 10.51 -2.05 -18.38
N ARG A 231 9.39 -1.42 -18.77
CA ARG A 231 8.25 -2.03 -19.47
C ARG A 231 7.68 -3.26 -18.76
N ARG A 232 7.52 -3.16 -17.44
CA ARG A 232 7.04 -4.25 -16.60
C ARG A 232 6.16 -3.75 -15.45
N VAL A 233 5.35 -4.65 -14.91
CA VAL A 233 4.71 -4.48 -13.62
C VAL A 233 5.32 -5.49 -12.65
N VAL A 234 5.78 -4.99 -11.50
CA VAL A 234 6.44 -5.81 -10.47
C VAL A 234 5.61 -5.83 -9.18
N ARG A 235 5.66 -6.95 -8.47
CA ARG A 235 5.26 -7.01 -7.07
C ARG A 235 6.45 -6.83 -6.16
N TRP A 236 6.28 -6.14 -5.04
CA TRP A 236 7.31 -5.93 -4.03
C TRP A 236 6.73 -6.12 -2.63
N SER A 237 7.32 -7.00 -1.84
CA SER A 237 6.83 -7.26 -0.48
C SER A 237 7.16 -6.10 0.46
N ARG A 238 6.16 -5.65 1.22
CA ARG A 238 6.32 -4.64 2.27
C ARG A 238 6.81 -5.22 3.60
N ARG A 239 6.87 -6.55 3.69
CA ARG A 239 7.36 -7.25 4.88
C ARG A 239 8.88 -7.09 5.01
N SER A 240 9.37 -7.00 6.24
CA SER A 240 10.79 -6.81 6.53
C SER A 240 11.65 -7.93 5.94
N GLY A 241 12.75 -7.55 5.27
CA GLY A 241 13.77 -8.49 4.79
C GLY A 241 13.72 -8.82 3.30
N THR A 242 12.69 -8.37 2.57
CA THR A 242 12.62 -8.50 1.10
C THR A 242 13.14 -7.24 0.40
N THR A 243 14.20 -7.38 -0.39
CA THR A 243 14.84 -6.27 -1.11
C THR A 243 14.72 -6.37 -2.63
N GLN A 244 14.02 -7.39 -3.13
CA GLN A 244 13.82 -7.65 -4.54
C GLN A 244 12.33 -7.76 -4.85
N GLY A 245 11.93 -7.19 -5.98
CA GLY A 245 10.63 -7.40 -6.58
C GLY A 245 10.57 -8.65 -7.45
N GLU A 246 9.37 -8.99 -7.89
CA GLU A 246 9.10 -10.07 -8.83
C GLU A 246 8.26 -9.53 -9.98
N ILE A 247 8.59 -9.95 -11.21
CA ILE A 247 7.89 -9.52 -12.40
C ILE A 247 6.55 -10.26 -12.47
N LEU A 248 5.45 -9.50 -12.47
CA LEU A 248 4.09 -10.01 -12.68
C LEU A 248 3.73 -10.02 -14.16
N VAL A 249 4.03 -8.92 -14.85
CA VAL A 249 3.72 -8.73 -16.27
C VAL A 249 4.90 -8.03 -16.92
N ASP A 250 5.36 -8.53 -18.06
CA ASP A 250 6.42 -7.93 -18.87
C ASP A 250 5.87 -7.38 -20.19
N ASN A 251 6.75 -6.72 -20.96
CA ASN A 251 6.43 -6.14 -22.26
C ASN A 251 5.17 -5.24 -22.26
N ILE A 252 5.05 -4.42 -21.21
CA ILE A 252 3.92 -3.51 -21.00
C ILE A 252 4.43 -2.10 -20.72
N TRP A 253 4.05 -1.14 -21.57
CA TRP A 253 4.31 0.27 -21.28
C TRP A 253 3.21 0.80 -20.37
N CYS A 254 3.28 0.40 -19.10
CA CYS A 254 2.23 0.64 -18.13
C CYS A 254 1.97 2.14 -17.91
N GLY A 255 0.69 2.54 -17.94
CA GLY A 255 0.23 3.91 -17.69
C GLY A 255 -0.44 4.11 -16.33
N GLY A 256 -1.12 3.08 -15.84
CA GLY A 256 -1.90 3.10 -14.61
C GLY A 256 -2.27 1.68 -14.17
N LEU A 257 -2.55 1.56 -12.88
CA LEU A 257 -2.87 0.30 -12.22
C LEU A 257 -4.19 0.46 -11.44
N ALA A 258 -5.00 -0.60 -11.42
CA ALA A 258 -6.13 -0.74 -10.52
C ALA A 258 -6.28 -2.21 -10.14
N MET A 259 -6.86 -2.48 -8.97
CA MET A 259 -7.15 -3.84 -8.51
C MET A 259 -8.58 -3.88 -8.00
N ASP A 260 -9.35 -4.88 -8.45
CA ASP A 260 -10.69 -5.10 -7.95
C ASP A 260 -10.71 -5.97 -6.68
N ASP A 261 -11.90 -6.15 -6.12
CA ASP A 261 -12.14 -6.93 -4.91
C ASP A 261 -11.91 -8.44 -5.08
N GLN A 262 -11.91 -8.91 -6.32
CA GLN A 262 -11.53 -10.28 -6.71
C GLN A 262 -10.02 -10.44 -6.95
N ARG A 263 -9.24 -9.38 -6.68
CA ARG A 263 -7.79 -9.30 -6.91
C ARG A 263 -7.36 -9.49 -8.36
N TYR A 264 -8.22 -9.14 -9.31
CA TYR A 264 -7.76 -8.95 -10.68
C TYR A 264 -7.00 -7.63 -10.79
N LEU A 265 -5.81 -7.70 -11.39
CA LEU A 265 -4.98 -6.55 -11.70
C LEU A 265 -5.36 -6.02 -13.08
N TYR A 266 -5.72 -4.75 -13.15
CA TYR A 266 -5.96 -4.03 -14.39
C TYR A 266 -4.76 -3.17 -14.70
N ILE A 267 -4.35 -3.14 -15.97
CA ILE A 267 -3.20 -2.36 -16.42
C ILE A 267 -3.56 -1.70 -17.75
N SER A 268 -3.37 -0.39 -17.83
CA SER A 268 -3.37 0.33 -19.10
C SER A 268 -1.99 0.24 -19.75
N ASP A 269 -1.94 -0.19 -21.02
CA ASP A 269 -0.74 -0.16 -21.84
C ASP A 269 -0.82 1.04 -22.78
N ILE A 270 0.03 2.04 -22.51
CA ILE A 270 0.09 3.29 -23.29
C ILE A 270 0.42 2.99 -24.75
N SER A 271 1.31 2.03 -24.99
CA SER A 271 1.87 1.72 -26.32
C SER A 271 0.93 0.87 -27.17
N LYS A 272 0.11 0.02 -26.52
CA LYS A 272 -0.88 -0.82 -27.20
C LYS A 272 -2.27 -0.20 -27.25
N HIS A 273 -2.47 0.94 -26.58
CA HIS A 273 -3.75 1.67 -26.55
C HIS A 273 -4.89 0.77 -26.06
N GLU A 274 -4.65 0.05 -24.97
CA GLU A 274 -5.59 -0.92 -24.41
C GLU A 274 -5.50 -1.00 -22.88
N VAL A 275 -6.53 -1.56 -22.26
CA VAL A 275 -6.52 -1.98 -20.86
C VAL A 275 -6.78 -3.48 -20.80
N ARG A 276 -5.93 -4.19 -20.06
CA ARG A 276 -6.06 -5.62 -19.81
C ARG A 276 -6.25 -5.92 -18.33
N ARG A 277 -7.02 -6.97 -18.06
CA ARG A 277 -7.25 -7.57 -16.75
C ARG A 277 -6.46 -8.86 -16.61
N TYR A 278 -5.73 -9.01 -15.53
CA TYR A 278 -4.87 -10.16 -15.22
C TYR A 278 -5.29 -10.77 -13.90
N GLN A 279 -5.43 -12.09 -13.84
CA GLN A 279 -5.32 -12.77 -12.56
C GLN A 279 -3.84 -12.77 -12.16
N ILE A 280 -3.53 -12.60 -10.88
CA ILE A 280 -2.12 -12.65 -10.43
C ILE A 280 -1.52 -14.01 -10.79
N GLY A 281 -0.48 -14.00 -11.62
CA GLY A 281 0.16 -15.18 -12.19
C GLY A 281 -0.12 -15.41 -13.69
N ASP A 282 -1.13 -14.74 -14.25
CA ASP A 282 -1.41 -14.77 -15.69
C ASP A 282 -0.34 -14.02 -16.48
N LYS A 283 0.10 -14.61 -17.60
CA LYS A 283 0.99 -13.94 -18.55
C LYS A 283 0.25 -13.12 -19.61
N ASN A 284 -0.92 -13.60 -20.01
CA ASN A 284 -1.70 -13.06 -21.11
C ASN A 284 -3.06 -12.57 -20.58
N GLY A 285 -3.11 -11.33 -20.08
CA GLY A 285 -4.33 -10.72 -19.55
C GLY A 285 -5.45 -10.63 -20.59
N THR A 286 -6.68 -10.55 -20.12
CA THR A 286 -7.90 -10.40 -20.93
C THR A 286 -8.10 -8.94 -21.32
N LEU A 287 -8.35 -8.64 -22.59
CA LEU A 287 -8.69 -7.29 -23.06
C LEU A 287 -10.05 -6.86 -22.50
N VAL A 288 -10.10 -5.70 -21.83
CA VAL A 288 -11.34 -5.17 -21.20
C VAL A 288 -11.72 -3.77 -21.68
N ALA A 289 -10.81 -3.00 -22.28
CA ALA A 289 -11.11 -1.73 -22.94
C ALA A 289 -10.08 -1.40 -24.03
N GLY A 290 -10.50 -0.70 -25.09
CA GLY A 290 -9.62 -0.32 -26.20
C GLY A 290 -9.22 -1.51 -27.08
N GLY A 291 -7.95 -1.57 -27.49
CA GLY A 291 -7.39 -2.70 -28.26
C GLY A 291 -7.63 -2.64 -29.77
N ASN A 292 -8.23 -1.56 -30.29
CA ASN A 292 -8.47 -1.35 -31.72
C ASN A 292 -7.52 -0.29 -32.32
N GLY A 293 -6.30 -0.21 -31.78
CA GLY A 293 -5.27 0.74 -32.20
C GLY A 293 -5.48 2.16 -31.68
N GLN A 294 -4.55 3.04 -32.07
CA GLN A 294 -4.61 4.46 -31.73
C GLN A 294 -5.76 5.14 -32.48
N GLY A 295 -6.61 5.90 -31.79
CA GLY A 295 -7.64 6.70 -32.45
C GLY A 295 -8.64 7.34 -31.49
N THR A 296 -9.65 8.00 -32.07
CA THR A 296 -10.68 8.77 -31.36
C THR A 296 -12.01 8.02 -31.24
N GLY A 297 -12.14 6.84 -31.87
CA GLY A 297 -13.34 6.00 -31.81
C GLY A 297 -13.69 5.60 -30.38
N LEU A 298 -14.94 5.18 -30.15
CA LEU A 298 -15.42 4.77 -28.82
C LEU A 298 -14.82 3.42 -28.36
N ASN A 299 -14.18 2.67 -29.25
CA ASN A 299 -13.46 1.44 -28.98
C ASN A 299 -11.93 1.59 -29.09
N GLN A 300 -11.44 2.84 -29.17
CA GLN A 300 -10.03 3.18 -29.34
C GLN A 300 -9.56 4.12 -28.22
N PHE A 301 -8.26 4.13 -27.99
CA PHE A 301 -7.59 5.09 -27.12
C PHE A 301 -6.46 5.80 -27.86
N HIS A 302 -6.03 6.94 -27.32
CA HIS A 302 -4.75 7.56 -27.63
C HIS A 302 -4.01 7.86 -26.32
N SER A 303 -3.02 7.01 -26.02
CA SER A 303 -2.20 7.08 -24.81
C SER A 303 -3.02 6.96 -23.50
N PRO A 304 -3.76 5.85 -23.29
CA PRO A 304 -4.53 5.67 -22.07
C PRO A 304 -3.60 5.63 -20.86
N SER A 305 -3.88 6.44 -19.83
CA SER A 305 -2.98 6.59 -18.69
C SER A 305 -3.56 5.99 -17.40
N TYR A 306 -4.29 6.74 -16.59
CA TYR A 306 -4.84 6.22 -15.34
C TYR A 306 -6.09 5.40 -15.56
N ILE A 307 -6.31 4.48 -14.63
CA ILE A 307 -7.48 3.62 -14.60
C ILE A 307 -8.08 3.59 -13.20
N PHE A 308 -9.39 3.42 -13.15
CA PHE A 308 -10.13 3.08 -11.93
C PHE A 308 -11.11 1.95 -12.27
N VAL A 309 -11.35 1.06 -11.32
CA VAL A 309 -12.30 -0.03 -11.47
C VAL A 309 -13.27 0.01 -10.30
N ASP A 310 -14.57 0.06 -10.60
CA ASP A 310 -15.61 0.02 -9.57
C ASP A 310 -16.00 -1.42 -9.18
N GLN A 311 -16.86 -1.55 -8.17
CA GLN A 311 -17.34 -2.85 -7.67
C GLN A 311 -18.14 -3.65 -8.70
N GLN A 312 -18.58 -3.03 -9.80
CA GLN A 312 -19.26 -3.71 -10.90
C GLN A 312 -18.29 -4.13 -12.02
N GLN A 313 -16.97 -4.02 -11.78
CA GLN A 313 -15.90 -4.23 -12.77
C GLN A 313 -16.03 -3.29 -13.98
N THR A 314 -16.62 -2.11 -13.77
CA THR A 314 -16.60 -1.06 -14.78
C THR A 314 -15.22 -0.41 -14.78
N VAL A 315 -14.62 -0.28 -15.95
CA VAL A 315 -13.30 0.33 -16.12
C VAL A 315 -13.47 1.79 -16.57
N TYR A 316 -12.88 2.71 -15.82
CA TYR A 316 -12.76 4.13 -16.18
C TYR A 316 -11.32 4.39 -16.56
N VAL A 317 -11.10 5.06 -17.69
CA VAL A 317 -9.77 5.28 -18.26
C VAL A 317 -9.63 6.74 -18.68
N THR A 318 -8.53 7.38 -18.29
CA THR A 318 -8.15 8.67 -18.87
C THR A 318 -7.47 8.45 -20.20
N ASP A 319 -8.15 8.90 -21.26
CA ASP A 319 -7.70 8.82 -22.64
C ASP A 319 -6.96 10.11 -22.97
N ASN A 320 -5.72 10.20 -22.50
CA ASN A 320 -4.97 11.44 -22.30
C ASN A 320 -4.93 12.33 -23.54
N ASN A 321 -4.50 11.80 -24.68
CA ASN A 321 -4.33 12.59 -25.89
C ASN A 321 -5.65 12.84 -26.64
N ASN A 322 -6.73 12.17 -26.26
CA ASN A 322 -8.08 12.47 -26.74
C ASN A 322 -8.85 13.39 -25.78
N HIS A 323 -8.23 13.82 -24.67
CA HIS A 323 -8.76 14.84 -23.76
C HIS A 323 -10.13 14.47 -23.16
N ARG A 324 -10.26 13.20 -22.78
CA ARG A 324 -11.52 12.64 -22.28
C ARG A 324 -11.29 11.57 -21.23
N VAL A 325 -12.33 11.32 -20.42
CA VAL A 325 -12.44 10.13 -19.58
C VAL A 325 -13.50 9.23 -20.18
N MET A 326 -13.17 7.95 -20.31
CA MET A 326 -14.01 6.95 -20.93
C MET A 326 -14.36 5.85 -19.93
N LYS A 327 -15.61 5.39 -19.96
CA LYS A 327 -16.16 4.32 -19.12
C LYS A 327 -16.50 3.10 -19.98
N TRP A 328 -16.06 1.91 -19.57
CA TRP A 328 -16.49 0.62 -20.11
C TRP A 328 -17.19 -0.18 -19.03
N ASN A 329 -18.46 -0.50 -19.26
CA ASN A 329 -19.12 -1.53 -18.47
C ASN A 329 -18.47 -2.88 -18.78
N LYS A 330 -18.59 -3.82 -17.84
CA LYS A 330 -18.09 -5.19 -18.02
C LYS A 330 -18.55 -5.78 -19.36
N ASP A 331 -17.61 -6.37 -20.10
CA ASP A 331 -17.80 -7.01 -21.40
C ASP A 331 -18.26 -6.10 -22.56
N ALA A 332 -18.32 -4.78 -22.35
CA ALA A 332 -18.68 -3.82 -23.40
C ALA A 332 -17.64 -3.80 -24.53
N LYS A 333 -18.12 -3.63 -25.78
CA LYS A 333 -17.25 -3.52 -26.98
C LYS A 333 -16.79 -2.09 -27.25
N GLU A 334 -17.54 -1.11 -26.76
CA GLU A 334 -17.26 0.31 -26.90
C GLU A 334 -17.47 1.00 -25.56
N GLY A 335 -16.76 2.11 -25.36
CA GLY A 335 -16.83 2.92 -24.16
C GLY A 335 -17.79 4.08 -24.30
N ILE A 336 -18.01 4.76 -23.18
CA ILE A 336 -18.88 5.93 -23.05
C ILE A 336 -18.01 7.09 -22.58
N ILE A 337 -18.08 8.23 -23.27
CA ILE A 337 -17.45 9.47 -22.80
C ILE A 337 -18.21 9.95 -21.57
N VAL A 338 -17.51 10.07 -20.44
CA VAL A 338 -18.10 10.44 -19.14
C VAL A 338 -17.55 11.75 -18.56
N ALA A 339 -16.43 12.25 -19.10
CA ALA A 339 -15.93 13.60 -18.86
C ALA A 339 -15.09 14.08 -20.05
N GLY A 340 -15.12 15.39 -20.34
CA GLY A 340 -14.42 15.97 -21.50
C GLY A 340 -14.97 15.50 -22.85
N GLY A 341 -14.08 15.27 -23.82
CA GLY A 341 -14.45 14.74 -25.15
C GLY A 341 -14.93 15.77 -26.17
N GLN A 342 -14.87 17.06 -25.83
CA GLN A 342 -15.16 18.19 -26.74
C GLN A 342 -13.85 18.85 -27.23
N GLY A 343 -12.80 18.04 -27.41
CA GLY A 343 -11.43 18.52 -27.70
C GLY A 343 -10.73 19.16 -26.50
N ALA A 344 -9.47 19.55 -26.71
CA ALA A 344 -8.69 20.30 -25.72
C ALA A 344 -9.31 21.68 -25.47
N GLY A 345 -9.33 22.12 -24.21
CA GLY A 345 -9.78 23.46 -23.86
C GLY A 345 -9.92 23.68 -22.36
N THR A 346 -10.23 24.92 -21.99
CA THR A 346 -10.29 25.39 -20.59
C THR A 346 -11.71 25.54 -20.05
N THR A 347 -12.73 25.35 -20.89
CA THR A 347 -14.14 25.43 -20.47
C THR A 347 -14.50 24.29 -19.51
N LEU A 348 -15.67 24.37 -18.86
CA LEU A 348 -16.13 23.34 -17.92
C LEU A 348 -16.61 22.05 -18.60
N THR A 349 -16.76 22.05 -19.93
CA THR A 349 -17.09 20.86 -20.74
C THR A 349 -15.85 20.19 -21.32
N GLN A 350 -14.67 20.79 -21.17
CA GLN A 350 -13.42 20.35 -21.78
C GLN A 350 -12.38 19.99 -20.73
N LEU A 351 -11.47 19.12 -21.14
CA LEU A 351 -10.24 18.76 -20.43
C LEU A 351 -9.07 18.99 -21.40
N THR A 352 -7.85 19.07 -20.89
CA THR A 352 -6.64 19.09 -21.70
C THR A 352 -5.61 18.15 -21.08
N SER A 353 -5.33 17.06 -21.80
CA SER A 353 -4.44 15.98 -21.39
C SER A 353 -4.64 15.48 -19.95
N PRO A 354 -5.86 15.03 -19.58
CA PRO A 354 -6.15 14.58 -18.23
C PRO A 354 -5.32 13.34 -17.84
N GLN A 355 -4.89 13.25 -16.59
CA GLN A 355 -4.07 12.14 -16.06
C GLN A 355 -4.81 11.37 -14.98
N GLY A 356 -4.59 11.66 -13.69
CA GLY A 356 -5.18 10.93 -12.58
C GLY A 356 -6.69 10.99 -12.57
N LEU A 357 -7.33 9.88 -12.21
CA LEU A 357 -8.77 9.82 -12.05
C LEU A 357 -9.15 8.97 -10.82
N PHE A 358 -10.29 9.29 -10.23
CA PHE A 358 -10.93 8.53 -9.16
C PHE A 358 -12.45 8.58 -9.35
N VAL A 359 -13.16 7.53 -8.97
CA VAL A 359 -14.62 7.48 -9.03
C VAL A 359 -15.17 7.13 -7.66
N ASP A 360 -16.13 7.92 -7.15
CA ASP A 360 -16.79 7.64 -5.87
C ASP A 360 -17.91 6.60 -6.03
N THR A 361 -18.54 6.19 -4.92
CA THR A 361 -19.64 5.20 -4.97
C THR A 361 -20.91 5.70 -5.65
N LEU A 362 -21.03 7.00 -5.90
CA LEU A 362 -22.15 7.61 -6.63
C LEU A 362 -21.87 7.70 -8.14
N GLY A 363 -20.71 7.20 -8.60
CA GLY A 363 -20.29 7.30 -9.99
C GLY A 363 -19.81 8.71 -10.39
N THR A 364 -19.53 9.58 -9.42
CA THR A 364 -18.91 10.89 -9.66
C THR A 364 -17.44 10.70 -10.01
N ILE A 365 -17.02 11.31 -11.11
CA ILE A 365 -15.65 11.25 -11.60
C ILE A 365 -14.87 12.47 -11.13
N TYR A 366 -13.68 12.22 -10.62
CA TYR A 366 -12.70 13.22 -10.22
C TYR A 366 -11.50 13.06 -11.12
N VAL A 367 -11.07 14.13 -11.79
CA VAL A 367 -10.01 14.06 -12.79
C VAL A 367 -9.02 15.20 -12.63
N ALA A 368 -7.73 14.86 -12.66
CA ALA A 368 -6.66 15.83 -12.78
C ALA A 368 -6.61 16.30 -14.24
N ASP A 369 -7.04 17.54 -14.47
CA ASP A 369 -6.99 18.20 -15.77
C ASP A 369 -5.62 18.88 -15.91
N THR A 370 -4.62 18.06 -16.24
CA THR A 370 -3.20 18.31 -16.02
C THR A 370 -2.70 19.60 -16.67
N VAL A 371 -3.00 19.84 -17.95
CA VAL A 371 -2.50 21.04 -18.65
C VAL A 371 -3.23 22.32 -18.18
N ASN A 372 -4.43 22.18 -17.63
CA ASN A 372 -5.21 23.29 -17.10
C ASN A 372 -4.97 23.53 -15.59
N ASP A 373 -4.01 22.84 -14.97
CA ASP A 373 -3.59 23.04 -13.57
C ASP A 373 -4.75 23.00 -12.56
N ARG A 374 -5.70 22.07 -12.75
CA ARG A 374 -6.92 21.98 -11.94
C ARG A 374 -7.39 20.54 -11.74
N VAL A 375 -8.21 20.34 -10.71
CA VAL A 375 -8.96 19.10 -10.50
C VAL A 375 -10.43 19.38 -10.74
N MET A 376 -11.03 18.58 -11.63
CA MET A 376 -12.42 18.68 -12.04
C MET A 376 -13.23 17.53 -11.45
N ARG A 377 -14.48 17.83 -11.11
CA ARG A 377 -15.49 16.86 -10.68
C ARG A 377 -16.65 16.80 -11.68
N TRP A 378 -17.05 15.60 -12.08
CA TRP A 378 -18.18 15.31 -12.96
C TRP A 378 -19.15 14.32 -12.28
N PRO A 379 -20.27 14.81 -11.72
CA PRO A 379 -21.35 13.92 -11.28
C PRO A 379 -21.87 13.06 -12.43
N GLN A 380 -22.38 11.87 -12.12
CA GLN A 380 -22.92 10.96 -13.13
C GLN A 380 -24.00 11.67 -13.99
N GLY A 381 -23.82 11.61 -15.32
CA GLY A 381 -24.74 12.22 -16.28
C GLY A 381 -24.61 13.75 -16.43
N ALA A 382 -23.68 14.39 -15.71
CA ALA A 382 -23.44 15.82 -15.85
C ALA A 382 -22.87 16.18 -17.24
N LYS A 383 -23.39 17.24 -17.85
CA LYS A 383 -22.91 17.74 -19.16
C LYS A 383 -21.60 18.54 -19.06
N GLN A 384 -21.30 19.06 -17.87
CA GLN A 384 -20.10 19.84 -17.58
C GLN A 384 -19.62 19.53 -16.16
N GLY A 385 -18.34 19.73 -15.92
CA GLY A 385 -17.73 19.54 -14.62
C GLY A 385 -17.73 20.81 -13.76
N THR A 386 -17.17 20.67 -12.56
CA THR A 386 -16.90 21.78 -11.65
C THR A 386 -15.47 21.69 -11.14
N ILE A 387 -14.76 22.82 -11.06
CA ILE A 387 -13.44 22.88 -10.44
C ILE A 387 -13.61 22.69 -8.92
N ILE A 388 -12.86 21.77 -8.33
CA ILE A 388 -12.90 21.51 -6.88
C ILE A 388 -11.60 21.89 -6.18
N ALA A 389 -10.47 21.91 -6.90
CA ALA A 389 -9.17 22.37 -6.43
C ALA A 389 -8.34 22.88 -7.62
N GLY A 390 -7.43 23.82 -7.36
CA GLY A 390 -6.60 24.44 -8.41
C GLY A 390 -7.39 25.41 -9.30
N GLY A 391 -6.94 25.58 -10.54
CA GLY A 391 -7.57 26.50 -11.50
C GLY A 391 -7.29 27.99 -11.26
N ASN A 392 -6.44 28.32 -10.27
CA ASN A 392 -6.02 29.69 -9.95
C ASN A 392 -4.69 30.08 -10.62
N GLY A 393 -4.46 29.52 -11.81
CA GLY A 393 -3.23 29.63 -12.57
C GLY A 393 -2.13 28.68 -12.11
N LYS A 394 -1.18 28.43 -13.01
CA LYS A 394 0.04 27.66 -12.76
C LYS A 394 0.87 28.29 -11.65
N GLY A 395 1.28 27.51 -10.66
CA GLY A 395 2.15 28.00 -9.58
C GLY A 395 2.26 27.07 -8.38
N ALA A 396 2.94 27.53 -7.33
CA ALA A 396 3.24 26.74 -6.13
C ALA A 396 2.49 27.21 -4.87
N ARG A 397 1.56 28.17 -4.99
CA ARG A 397 0.70 28.57 -3.86
C ARG A 397 -0.24 27.42 -3.46
N ALA A 398 -0.84 27.52 -2.28
CA ALA A 398 -1.70 26.48 -1.72
C ALA A 398 -2.94 26.15 -2.58
N ASN A 399 -3.41 27.11 -3.38
CA ASN A 399 -4.57 26.96 -4.28
C ASN A 399 -4.16 26.87 -5.77
N GLN A 400 -2.88 26.67 -6.05
CA GLN A 400 -2.32 26.54 -7.40
C GLN A 400 -1.67 25.17 -7.56
N PHE A 401 -1.64 24.70 -8.81
CA PHE A 401 -0.92 23.50 -9.21
C PHE A 401 0.04 23.81 -10.35
N ASN A 402 0.92 22.85 -10.64
CA ASN A 402 1.77 22.83 -11.81
C ASN A 402 1.82 21.40 -12.36
N ALA A 403 0.97 21.13 -13.36
CA ALA A 403 0.69 19.84 -13.98
C ALA A 403 0.27 18.76 -12.95
N PRO A 404 -0.91 18.86 -12.32
CA PRO A 404 -1.38 17.81 -11.43
C PRO A 404 -1.50 16.48 -12.19
N MET A 405 -0.91 15.41 -11.64
CA MET A 405 -0.86 14.09 -12.29
C MET A 405 -1.79 13.09 -11.59
N GLY A 406 -1.30 12.32 -10.62
CA GLY A 406 -2.14 11.43 -9.81
C GLY A 406 -3.06 12.19 -8.85
N LEU A 407 -4.20 11.59 -8.53
CA LEU A 407 -5.05 12.02 -7.42
C LEU A 407 -5.64 10.81 -6.71
N PHE A 408 -6.05 10.99 -5.46
CA PHE A 408 -6.70 9.97 -4.66
C PHE A 408 -7.71 10.60 -3.70
N LEU A 409 -8.82 9.93 -3.45
CA LEU A 409 -9.80 10.31 -2.43
C LEU A 409 -9.81 9.25 -1.34
N ASP A 410 -9.54 9.64 -0.10
CA ASP A 410 -9.61 8.72 1.04
C ASP A 410 -11.06 8.36 1.38
N ARG A 411 -11.26 7.40 2.31
CA ARG A 411 -12.59 6.98 2.76
C ARG A 411 -13.46 8.09 3.37
N HIS A 412 -12.84 9.20 3.79
CA HIS A 412 -13.54 10.37 4.34
C HIS A 412 -13.84 11.42 3.26
N GLY A 413 -13.40 11.21 2.01
CA GLY A 413 -13.57 12.13 0.90
C GLY A 413 -12.52 13.24 0.83
N ASN A 414 -11.42 13.14 1.60
CA ASN A 414 -10.30 14.07 1.50
C ASN A 414 -9.55 13.85 0.18
N LEU A 415 -9.23 14.94 -0.50
CA LEU A 415 -8.56 14.91 -1.80
C LEU A 415 -7.05 15.05 -1.62
N TYR A 416 -6.31 14.13 -2.21
CA TYR A 416 -4.86 14.20 -2.34
C TYR A 416 -4.49 14.33 -3.82
N VAL A 417 -3.60 15.25 -4.14
CA VAL A 417 -3.19 15.57 -5.52
C VAL A 417 -1.68 15.57 -5.62
N VAL A 418 -1.17 14.86 -6.61
CA VAL A 418 0.23 14.87 -6.99
C VAL A 418 0.49 16.12 -7.82
N ASP A 419 1.18 17.10 -7.24
CA ASP A 419 1.52 18.37 -7.88
C ASP A 419 2.92 18.23 -8.52
N TYR A 420 2.95 17.56 -9.68
CA TYR A 420 4.14 16.94 -10.29
C TYR A 420 5.35 17.86 -10.38
N PHE A 421 5.23 19.03 -11.03
CA PHE A 421 6.34 19.96 -11.23
C PHE A 421 6.65 20.81 -9.99
N ASN A 422 5.78 20.81 -8.98
CA ASN A 422 6.07 21.39 -7.67
C ASN A 422 6.65 20.35 -6.70
N HIS A 423 6.78 19.08 -7.13
CA HIS A 423 7.45 18.00 -6.41
C HIS A 423 6.89 17.79 -5.00
N ARG A 424 5.56 17.76 -4.91
CA ARG A 424 4.83 17.65 -3.64
C ARG A 424 3.49 16.94 -3.81
N ILE A 425 2.97 16.45 -2.69
CA ILE A 425 1.58 16.01 -2.57
C ILE A 425 0.80 17.07 -1.81
N GLN A 426 -0.31 17.55 -2.38
CA GLN A 426 -1.23 18.48 -1.71
C GLN A 426 -2.47 17.75 -1.22
N HIS A 427 -2.87 18.03 0.01
CA HIS A 427 -4.07 17.51 0.66
C HIS A 427 -5.10 18.64 0.84
N PHE A 428 -6.36 18.34 0.50
CA PHE A 428 -7.50 19.23 0.66
C PHE A 428 -8.57 18.50 1.46
N SER A 429 -8.88 19.02 2.65
CA SER A 429 -9.95 18.46 3.48
C SER A 429 -11.31 18.74 2.86
N ILE A 430 -12.22 17.77 2.95
CA ILE A 430 -13.63 18.03 2.68
C ILE A 430 -14.18 18.99 3.77
N ALA A 431 -15.03 19.94 3.36
CA ALA A 431 -15.54 21.04 4.19
C ALA A 431 -16.97 20.80 4.68
#